data_AF-A0ABD3LFQ4-F1
#
_entry.id   AF-A0ABD3LFQ4-F1
#
_cell.length_a   1.000
_cell.length_b   1.000
_cell.length_c   1.000
_cell.angle_alpha   90.00
_cell.angle_beta   90.00
_cell.angle_gamma   90.00
#
_symmetry.space_group_name_H-M   'P 1'
#
loop_
_entity.id
_entity.type
_entity.pdbx_description
1 polymer ?
#
loop_
_entity_poly.entity_id
_entity_poly.type
_entity_poly.pdbx_seq_one_letter_code
_entity_poly.pdbx_strand_id
1 'polypeptide(L)'
;MANDSSYLLITEFVSGTVKKFFLTSPRANTTQTLLNNVPIVSSIKRTPQGEFTLTETVWAFANRVLRIDGDGTVLANVSLGGPYNNVTIVTGVQIYGPFAYVGSLYADFIGRVLGLGLA
;
A
#
# COMPACT_ATOMS: atom_id res chain seq x y z
N MET A 1 0.80 -10.73 4.23
CA MET A 1 0.41 -11.61 5.34
C MET A 1 0.65 -10.90 6.65
N ALA A 2 -0.27 -11.03 7.60
CA ALA A 2 -0.09 -10.56 8.98
C ALA A 2 1.13 -11.20 9.65
N ASN A 3 1.64 -10.59 10.73
CA ASN A 3 2.80 -11.11 11.47
C ASN A 3 2.53 -12.48 12.11
N ASP A 4 1.30 -12.68 12.58
CA ASP A 4 0.82 -13.92 13.21
C ASP A 4 0.28 -14.94 12.18
N SER A 5 0.36 -14.64 10.89
CA SER A 5 -0.18 -15.47 9.80
C SER A 5 -1.70 -15.74 9.88
N SER A 6 -2.47 -14.92 10.60
CA SER A 6 -3.92 -15.11 10.72
C SER A 6 -4.72 -14.61 9.51
N TYR A 7 -4.14 -13.70 8.71
CA TYR A 7 -4.77 -13.19 7.49
C TYR A 7 -3.77 -12.71 6.42
N LEU A 8 -4.29 -12.53 5.20
CA LEU A 8 -3.64 -11.85 4.08
C LEU A 8 -4.44 -10.60 3.72
N LEU A 9 -3.76 -9.56 3.25
CA LEU A 9 -4.41 -8.44 2.60
C LEU A 9 -4.19 -8.55 1.09
N ILE A 10 -5.23 -8.22 0.33
CA ILE A 10 -5.31 -8.33 -1.13
C ILE A 10 -5.77 -6.99 -1.67
N THR A 11 -5.05 -6.47 -2.66
CA THR A 11 -5.42 -5.28 -3.41
C THR A 11 -6.03 -5.71 -4.74
N GLU A 12 -7.24 -5.25 -5.03
CA GLU A 12 -7.94 -5.54 -6.28
C GLU A 12 -7.95 -4.29 -7.17
N PHE A 13 -6.99 -4.22 -8.09
CA PHE A 13 -6.74 -3.05 -8.94
C PHE A 13 -7.99 -2.53 -9.68
N VAL A 14 -8.75 -3.44 -10.31
CA VAL A 14 -9.92 -3.07 -11.13
C VAL A 14 -11.11 -2.64 -10.28
N SER A 15 -11.34 -3.30 -9.13
CA SER A 15 -12.45 -2.94 -8.24
C SER A 15 -12.12 -1.78 -7.31
N GLY A 16 -10.85 -1.40 -7.19
CA GLY A 16 -10.40 -0.35 -6.28
C GLY A 16 -10.63 -0.71 -4.81
N THR A 17 -10.47 -2.00 -4.46
CA THR A 17 -10.72 -2.47 -3.09
C THR A 17 -9.50 -3.08 -2.44
N VAL A 18 -9.47 -3.02 -1.11
CA VAL A 18 -8.53 -3.77 -0.27
C VAL A 18 -9.34 -4.75 0.56
N LYS A 19 -9.01 -6.04 0.45
CA LYS A 19 -9.69 -7.12 1.16
C LYS A 19 -8.76 -7.78 2.16
N LYS A 20 -9.32 -8.18 3.29
CA LYS A 20 -8.72 -9.12 4.25
C LYS A 20 -9.25 -10.52 3.94
N PHE A 21 -8.34 -11.46 3.70
CA PHE A 21 -8.65 -12.89 3.61
C PHE A 21 -8.18 -13.58 4.88
N PHE A 22 -9.11 -14.19 5.62
CA PHE A 22 -8.82 -14.85 6.88
C PHE A 22 -8.25 -16.25 6.63
N LEU A 23 -7.08 -16.53 7.19
CA LEU A 23 -6.40 -17.83 7.09
C LEU A 23 -6.79 -18.78 8.23
N THR A 24 -7.20 -18.23 9.38
CA THR A 24 -7.44 -18.99 10.61
C THR A 24 -8.87 -18.84 11.13
N SER A 25 -9.30 -19.80 11.95
CA SER A 25 -10.60 -19.81 12.62
C SER A 25 -10.80 -18.56 13.50
N PRO A 26 -12.05 -18.10 13.73
CA PRO A 26 -13.32 -18.72 13.31
C PRO A 26 -13.79 -18.34 11.90
N ARG A 27 -13.07 -17.46 11.19
CA ARG A 27 -13.48 -16.92 9.87
C ARG A 27 -12.65 -17.46 8.70
N ALA A 28 -11.93 -18.56 8.88
CA ALA A 28 -11.04 -19.12 7.87
C ALA A 28 -11.72 -19.24 6.50
N ASN A 29 -10.99 -18.95 5.43
CA ASN A 29 -11.44 -18.98 4.04
C ASN A 29 -12.56 -17.99 3.68
N THR A 30 -12.74 -16.94 4.49
CA THR A 30 -13.65 -15.84 4.17
C THR A 30 -12.90 -14.55 3.88
N THR A 31 -13.56 -13.65 3.16
CA THR A 31 -13.05 -12.30 2.88
C THR A 31 -13.87 -11.23 3.59
N GLN A 32 -13.22 -10.14 3.96
CA GLN A 32 -13.84 -8.90 4.40
C GLN A 32 -13.24 -7.73 3.60
N THR A 33 -14.08 -6.87 3.05
CA THR A 33 -13.60 -5.62 2.45
C THR A 33 -13.20 -4.66 3.57
N LEU A 34 -11.96 -4.17 3.51
CA LEU A 34 -11.43 -3.18 4.46
C LEU A 34 -11.57 -1.76 3.90
N LEU A 35 -11.18 -1.57 2.63
CA LEU A 35 -11.26 -0.30 1.93
C LEU A 35 -11.98 -0.48 0.59
N ASN A 36 -12.77 0.53 0.23
CA ASN A 36 -13.45 0.66 -1.06
C ASN A 36 -13.03 1.97 -1.72
N ASN A 37 -13.23 2.05 -3.05
CA ASN A 37 -13.00 3.26 -3.83
C ASN A 37 -11.55 3.79 -3.74
N VAL A 38 -10.56 2.90 -3.59
CA VAL A 38 -9.14 3.24 -3.62
C VAL A 38 -8.71 3.36 -5.08
N PRO A 39 -8.40 4.57 -5.60
CA PRO A 39 -8.10 4.76 -7.01
C PRO A 39 -6.83 4.05 -7.44
N ILE A 40 -6.92 3.19 -8.45
CA ILE A 40 -5.76 2.50 -9.07
C ILE A 40 -4.86 1.90 -7.96
N VAL A 41 -5.47 1.12 -7.08
CA VAL A 41 -4.75 0.51 -5.96
C VAL A 41 -3.74 -0.52 -6.50
N SER A 42 -2.49 -0.38 -6.08
CA SER A 42 -1.43 -1.31 -6.48
C SER A 42 -0.83 -2.02 -5.27
N SER A 43 0.45 -2.39 -5.32
CA SER A 43 1.03 -3.36 -4.39
C SER A 43 0.80 -3.01 -2.93
N ILE A 44 0.64 -4.06 -2.12
CA ILE A 44 0.60 -3.99 -0.67
C ILE A 44 1.86 -4.62 -0.07
N LYS A 45 2.52 -3.94 0.86
CA LYS A 45 3.74 -4.38 1.52
C LYS A 45 3.60 -4.21 3.03
N ARG A 46 3.98 -5.22 3.80
CA ARG A 46 3.97 -5.13 5.26
C ARG A 46 5.14 -4.28 5.75
N THR A 47 4.92 -3.45 6.76
CA THR A 47 5.95 -2.70 7.47
C THR A 47 6.64 -3.60 8.52
N PRO A 48 7.81 -3.20 9.05
CA PRO A 48 8.42 -3.89 10.18
C PRO A 48 7.54 -3.96 11.44
N GLN A 49 6.68 -2.96 11.65
CA GLN A 49 5.79 -2.86 12.81
C GLN A 49 4.50 -3.67 12.65
N GLY A 50 4.23 -4.20 11.44
CA GLY A 50 3.10 -5.09 11.18
C GLY A 50 1.90 -4.43 10.51
N GLU A 51 1.97 -3.13 10.22
CA GLU A 51 1.01 -2.44 9.36
C GLU A 51 1.34 -2.68 7.88
N PHE A 52 0.65 -2.00 6.98
CA PHE A 52 0.80 -2.20 5.54
C PHE A 52 0.88 -0.88 4.81
N THR A 53 1.82 -0.77 3.87
CA THR A 53 1.84 0.28 2.86
C THR A 53 1.17 -0.20 1.58
N LEU A 54 0.39 0.66 0.94
CA LEU A 54 -0.15 0.46 -0.40
C LEU A 54 -0.14 1.76 -1.19
N THR A 55 -0.13 1.67 -2.51
CA THR A 55 -0.13 2.84 -3.39
C THR A 55 -1.49 3.05 -4.02
N GLU A 56 -1.88 4.32 -4.14
CA GLU A 56 -3.04 4.75 -4.92
C GLU A 56 -2.60 5.80 -5.95
N THR A 57 -3.22 5.77 -7.13
CA THR A 57 -3.04 6.81 -8.16
C THR A 57 -4.39 7.47 -8.40
N VAL A 58 -4.58 8.67 -7.85
CA VAL A 58 -5.87 9.38 -7.85
C VAL A 58 -6.26 9.83 -9.25
N TRP A 59 -5.29 10.33 -10.00
CA TRP A 59 -5.31 10.59 -11.43
C TRP A 59 -3.86 10.59 -11.95
N ALA A 60 -3.65 10.72 -13.25
CA ALA A 60 -2.31 10.71 -13.84
C ALA A 60 -1.36 11.68 -13.12
N PHE A 61 -0.20 11.18 -12.68
CA PHE A 61 0.81 11.95 -11.94
C PHE A 61 0.46 12.35 -10.49
N ALA A 62 -0.72 11.99 -9.98
CA ALA A 62 -1.11 12.19 -8.58
C ALA A 62 -1.06 10.86 -7.82
N ASN A 63 0.16 10.48 -7.41
CA ASN A 63 0.42 9.25 -6.69
C ASN A 63 0.45 9.51 -5.17
N ARG A 64 -0.08 8.56 -4.40
CA ARG A 64 -0.02 8.58 -2.94
C ARG A 64 0.37 7.22 -2.39
N VAL A 65 0.86 7.26 -1.15
CA VAL A 65 1.11 6.08 -0.33
C VAL A 65 0.21 6.15 0.88
N LEU A 66 -0.56 5.09 1.08
CA LEU A 66 -1.33 4.89 2.31
C LEU A 66 -0.56 3.92 3.21
N ARG A 67 -0.55 4.20 4.52
CA ARG A 67 -0.19 3.24 5.55
C ARG A 67 -1.46 2.88 6.32
N ILE A 68 -1.79 1.60 6.37
CA ILE A 68 -3.02 1.09 6.99
C ILE A 68 -2.69 0.00 8.00
N ASP A 69 -3.46 -0.09 9.07
CA ASP A 69 -3.37 -1.24 9.96
C ASP A 69 -4.08 -2.48 9.40
N GLY A 70 -4.12 -3.55 10.20
CA GLY A 70 -4.79 -4.79 9.84
C GLY A 70 -6.29 -4.64 9.63
N ASP A 71 -6.95 -3.67 10.25
CA ASP A 71 -8.40 -3.49 10.21
C ASP A 71 -8.85 -2.45 9.17
N GLY A 72 -7.89 -1.89 8.43
CA GLY A 72 -8.14 -0.94 7.35
C GLY A 72 -8.16 0.51 7.82
N THR A 73 -7.80 0.79 9.08
CA THR A 73 -7.63 2.17 9.55
C THR A 73 -6.43 2.80 8.85
N VAL A 74 -6.64 3.95 8.21
CA VAL A 74 -5.57 4.71 7.56
C VAL A 74 -4.77 5.46 8.62
N LEU A 75 -3.52 5.05 8.81
CA LEU A 75 -2.57 5.62 9.76
C LEU A 75 -1.72 6.74 9.14
N ALA A 76 -1.52 6.70 7.82
CA ALA A 76 -0.88 7.79 7.07
C ALA A 76 -1.38 7.83 5.62
N ASN A 77 -1.42 9.02 5.05
CA ASN A 77 -1.70 9.26 3.63
C ASN A 77 -0.75 10.34 3.11
N VAL A 78 0.16 9.95 2.23
CA VAL A 78 1.27 10.81 1.79
C VAL A 78 1.27 10.94 0.28
N SER A 79 1.19 12.17 -0.20
CA SER A 79 1.38 12.49 -1.62
C SER A 79 2.84 12.35 -2.03
N LEU A 80 3.09 11.70 -3.15
CA LEU A 80 4.42 11.60 -3.75
C LEU A 80 4.63 12.77 -4.71
N GLY A 81 5.60 13.63 -4.39
CA GLY A 81 5.99 14.78 -5.21
C GLY A 81 7.43 14.70 -5.72
N GLY A 82 7.93 15.80 -6.26
CA GLY A 82 9.31 15.94 -6.72
C GLY A 82 9.57 15.07 -7.96
N PRO A 83 10.49 14.08 -7.90
CA PRO A 83 10.80 13.24 -9.06
C PRO A 83 9.60 12.40 -9.55
N TYR A 84 8.52 12.29 -8.75
CA TYR A 84 7.28 11.60 -9.13
C TYR A 84 6.24 12.49 -9.81
N ASN A 85 6.47 13.80 -9.94
CA ASN A 85 5.51 14.74 -10.53
C ASN A 85 5.15 14.43 -12.00
N ASN A 86 5.97 13.64 -12.70
CA ASN A 86 5.74 13.21 -14.08
C ASN A 86 5.68 11.68 -14.21
N VAL A 87 5.53 10.95 -13.09
CA VAL A 87 5.42 9.49 -13.07
C VAL A 87 3.94 9.11 -13.07
N THR A 88 3.48 8.46 -14.14
CA THR A 88 2.05 8.18 -14.34
C THR A 88 1.45 7.35 -13.22
N ILE A 89 2.12 6.27 -12.80
CA ILE A 89 1.67 5.33 -11.77
C ILE A 89 2.86 4.88 -10.93
N VAL A 90 2.70 4.88 -9.61
CA VAL A 90 3.61 4.24 -8.66
C VAL A 90 3.06 2.85 -8.31
N THR A 91 3.85 1.82 -8.60
CA THR A 91 3.41 0.42 -8.50
C THR A 91 3.72 -0.21 -7.15
N GLY A 92 4.59 0.41 -6.35
CA GLY A 92 4.77 -0.04 -4.98
C GLY A 92 5.65 0.82 -4.11
N VAL A 93 5.42 0.69 -2.80
CA VAL A 93 6.25 1.28 -1.76
C VAL A 93 6.51 0.24 -0.68
N GLN A 94 7.78 0.11 -0.31
CA GLN A 94 8.23 -0.79 0.75
C GLN A 94 9.13 -0.05 1.73
N ILE A 95 8.80 -0.15 3.01
CA ILE A 95 9.64 0.37 4.09
C ILE A 95 10.70 -0.68 4.42
N TYR A 96 11.97 -0.28 4.42
CA TYR A 96 13.09 -1.12 4.84
C TYR A 96 14.20 -0.28 5.48
N GLY A 97 14.52 -0.61 6.74
CA GLY A 97 15.37 0.24 7.56
C GLY A 97 14.76 1.64 7.71
N PRO A 98 15.55 2.72 7.57
CA PRO A 98 15.04 4.08 7.71
C PRO A 98 14.42 4.64 6.40
N PHE A 99 14.34 3.84 5.33
CA PHE A 99 13.93 4.32 4.00
C PHE A 99 12.60 3.71 3.55
N ALA A 100 11.83 4.52 2.82
CA ALA A 100 10.79 4.06 1.93
C ALA A 100 11.36 3.94 0.51
N TYR A 101 11.28 2.74 -0.06
CA TYR A 101 11.65 2.47 -1.44
C TYR A 101 10.41 2.54 -2.32
N VAL A 102 10.45 3.38 -3.34
CA VAL A 102 9.32 3.67 -4.21
C VAL A 102 9.63 3.17 -5.62
N GLY A 103 8.81 2.25 -6.11
CA GLY A 103 8.94 1.64 -7.42
C GLY A 103 7.85 2.08 -8.39
N SER A 104 8.22 2.21 -9.65
CA SER A 104 7.31 2.48 -10.76
C SER A 104 7.82 1.80 -12.03
N LEU A 105 6.90 1.38 -12.89
CA LEU A 105 7.22 0.93 -14.25
C LEU A 105 7.39 2.10 -15.24
N TYR A 106 7.09 3.33 -14.79
CA TYR A 106 7.12 4.56 -15.58
C TYR A 106 8.23 5.53 -15.15
N ALA A 107 9.03 5.14 -14.16
CA ALA A 107 10.22 5.85 -13.74
C ALA A 107 11.46 5.10 -14.23
N ASP A 108 12.48 5.84 -14.64
CA ASP A 108 13.82 5.33 -15.00
C ASP A 108 14.78 5.32 -13.79
N PHE A 109 14.24 5.47 -12.58
CA PHE A 109 14.98 5.51 -11.33
C PHE A 109 14.29 4.71 -10.22
N ILE A 110 15.07 4.33 -9.19
CA ILE A 110 14.53 3.77 -7.95
C ILE A 110 14.39 4.91 -6.93
N GLY A 111 13.20 5.04 -6.38
CA GLY A 111 12.94 5.92 -5.25
C GLY A 111 13.56 5.45 -3.97
N ARG A 112 14.29 6.32 -3.29
CA ARG A 112 14.73 6.10 -1.90
C ARG A 112 14.50 7.38 -1.11
N VAL A 113 13.53 7.34 -0.20
CA VAL A 113 13.13 8.51 0.58
C VAL A 113 13.31 8.21 2.07
N LEU A 114 14.03 9.08 2.77
CA LEU A 114 14.17 9.02 4.22
C LEU A 114 12.86 9.47 4.85
N GLY A 115 12.27 8.64 5.73
CA GLY A 115 11.13 9.03 6.55
C GLY A 115 10.00 9.74 5.79
N LEU A 116 9.33 9.03 4.87
CA LEU A 116 8.28 9.54 3.97
C LEU A 116 7.01 10.04 4.71
N GLY A 117 7.09 10.45 5.98
CA GLY A 117 5.92 10.65 6.85
C GLY A 117 5.13 9.35 7.09
N LEU A 118 5.74 8.20 6.75
CA LEU A 118 5.20 6.85 6.93
C LEU A 118 5.79 6.15 8.17
N ALA A 119 6.46 6.89 9.05
CA ALA A 119 6.96 6.42 10.34
C ALA A 119 6.01 6.93 11.43
#